data_AF-A0A845AQG2-F1
#
_entry.id   AF-A0A845AQG2-F1
#
_cell.length_a   1.000
_cell.length_b   1.000
_cell.length_c   1.000
_cell.angle_alpha   90.00
_cell.angle_beta   90.00
_cell.angle_gamma   90.00
#
_symmetry.space_group_name_H-M   'P 1'
#
loop_
_entity.id
_entity.type
_entity.pdbx_description
1 polymer ?
#
loop_
_entity_poly.entity_id
_entity_poly.type
_entity_poly.pdbx_seq_one_letter_code
_entity_poly.pdbx_strand_id
1 'polypeptide(L)'
;MSWNSLLWPRQLRAGNKHRRFQGLSRRMRELRMPKPQLNGACARESAMTDTYTLYGMAASLYTARVRSYMRINAVPFTEVKAGSEEFLGQIVPAIGRWMIPVIKTPDGAIIQDGADIIDHLDSQGFSKHPLYPDQPALLVIAHLFELFGAQGLLRPAMHYRWNFDDVNLPFIRDTFRDVLPTGLPPEAEEKAFLQASGRMRAATLALGAKEDVHAQIEHSYARFLALMNTHLDRYPFLLGGHPTLADYGLIGAMYAHLGRDPAPLQLMQTTAPRVFRWVERMNMAETFVDGAQAESGHELFEGTALPDSLVALLGFIAEDYLPEINAHIEFANAWLDNHPIQADINAANQETARPAMGFASFTWRETQIDSVVIPYRFYLLHRLQDAFDRQSANDQAAIRETFAAAGLEPLLTKRTKRRLVRKDSQEIWGYMVG
;
A
#
# COMPACT_ATOMS: atom_id res chain seq x y z
N MET A 1 -10.26 -2.68 21.77
CA MET A 1 -8.81 -2.63 22.04
C MET A 1 -8.12 -2.06 20.81
N SER A 2 -7.38 -0.95 20.92
CA SER A 2 -6.72 -0.37 19.74
C SER A 2 -5.53 -1.24 19.33
N TRP A 3 -5.30 -1.37 18.02
CA TRP A 3 -4.18 -2.15 17.48
C TRP A 3 -2.80 -1.66 17.99
N ASN A 4 -2.71 -0.42 18.50
CA ASN A 4 -1.50 0.15 19.09
C ASN A 4 -1.21 -0.29 20.54
N SER A 5 -2.20 -0.62 21.36
CA SER A 5 -1.97 -0.87 22.80
C SER A 5 -1.45 -2.28 23.12
N LEU A 6 -1.31 -3.14 22.11
CA LEU A 6 -0.90 -4.53 22.26
C LEU A 6 0.54 -4.79 21.79
N LEU A 7 1.21 -3.80 21.17
CA LEU A 7 2.52 -3.94 20.55
C LEU A 7 3.70 -3.87 21.54
N TRP A 8 3.55 -3.22 22.70
CA TRP A 8 4.62 -3.16 23.71
C TRP A 8 4.13 -2.72 25.11
N PRO A 9 4.42 -3.46 26.20
CA PRO A 9 4.25 -2.95 27.56
C PRO A 9 5.23 -1.81 27.85
N ARG A 10 4.76 -0.73 28.48
CA ARG A 10 5.60 0.36 29.01
C ARG A 10 6.51 -0.16 30.12
N GLN A 11 7.70 -0.73 29.82
CA GLN A 11 8.76 -0.91 30.81
C GLN A 11 10.05 -1.44 30.17
N LEU A 12 10.91 -0.53 29.70
CA LEU A 12 12.37 -0.70 29.70
C LEU A 12 12.99 0.72 29.66
N ARG A 13 13.07 1.37 30.82
CA ARG A 13 13.92 2.55 31.01
C ARG A 13 15.35 2.06 31.25
N ALA A 14 16.22 2.19 30.27
CA ALA A 14 17.65 1.93 30.44
C ALA A 14 18.29 3.08 31.22
N GLY A 15 18.98 2.74 32.30
CA GLY A 15 19.70 3.65 33.18
C GLY A 15 20.94 4.25 32.51
N ASN A 16 21.06 5.56 32.65
CA ASN A 16 22.16 6.36 32.15
C ASN A 16 23.41 6.14 33.04
N LYS A 17 24.55 5.71 32.47
CA LYS A 17 25.85 5.80 33.13
C LYS A 17 26.89 6.39 32.18
N HIS A 18 27.16 7.66 32.39
CA HIS A 18 28.32 8.37 31.85
C HIS A 18 29.63 7.76 32.36
N ARG A 19 30.60 7.55 31.45
CA ARG A 19 32.02 7.62 31.77
C ARG A 19 32.76 8.40 30.70
N ARG A 20 33.31 9.54 31.13
CA ARG A 20 34.29 10.36 30.41
C ARG A 20 35.66 9.67 30.44
N PHE A 21 36.41 9.77 29.35
CA PHE A 21 37.87 9.75 29.38
C PHE A 21 38.42 10.81 28.42
N GLN A 22 39.30 11.67 28.94
CA GLN A 22 40.12 12.65 28.23
C GLN A 22 41.61 12.32 28.46
N GLY A 23 42.46 12.62 27.47
CA GLY A 23 43.93 12.71 27.58
C GLY A 23 44.65 12.09 26.37
N LEU A 24 45.08 12.88 25.35
CA LEU A 24 46.42 13.50 25.17
C LEU A 24 47.56 12.45 25.01
N SER A 25 48.49 12.46 24.04
CA SER A 25 48.99 13.46 23.08
C SER A 25 50.06 12.88 22.11
N ARG A 26 50.31 13.58 20.97
CA ARG A 26 51.60 13.79 20.23
C ARG A 26 52.34 12.57 19.59
N ARG A 27 53.09 12.65 18.47
CA ARG A 27 53.39 13.59 17.35
C ARG A 27 54.43 12.88 16.44
N MET A 28 54.40 13.05 15.11
CA MET A 28 55.55 13.08 14.15
C MET A 28 54.94 13.20 12.73
N ARG A 29 54.98 14.34 12.01
CA ARG A 29 56.05 14.89 11.14
C ARG A 29 56.68 13.83 10.23
N GLU A 30 56.89 13.99 8.93
CA GLU A 30 56.77 15.07 7.94
C GLU A 30 57.09 14.40 6.58
N LEU A 31 56.42 14.76 5.48
CA LEU A 31 56.99 14.78 4.13
C LEU A 31 56.03 15.55 3.21
N ARG A 32 56.44 16.77 2.85
CA ARG A 32 55.78 17.70 1.93
C ARG A 32 56.15 17.35 0.49
N MET A 33 55.16 17.35 -0.40
CA MET A 33 55.33 17.61 -1.84
C MET A 33 54.30 18.71 -2.23
N PRO A 34 54.61 19.60 -3.20
CA PRO A 34 53.89 20.84 -3.40
C PRO A 34 52.54 20.65 -4.10
N LYS A 35 51.51 21.39 -3.65
CA LYS A 35 50.19 21.45 -4.31
C LYS A 35 50.20 22.51 -5.43
N PRO A 36 49.57 22.26 -6.58
CA PRO A 36 49.15 23.34 -7.46
C PRO A 36 47.97 24.10 -6.82
N GLN A 37 48.03 25.43 -6.90
CA GLN A 37 46.96 26.33 -6.51
C GLN A 37 45.77 26.14 -7.45
N LEU A 38 44.65 25.67 -6.91
CA LEU A 38 43.33 25.93 -7.47
C LEU A 38 42.54 26.72 -6.42
N ASN A 39 42.32 27.98 -6.75
CA ASN A 39 41.37 28.85 -6.06
C ASN A 39 40.00 28.19 -6.05
N GLY A 40 39.40 28.09 -4.88
CA GLY A 40 38.08 27.53 -4.66
C GLY A 40 37.78 27.57 -3.18
N ALA A 41 37.42 28.76 -2.71
CA ALA A 41 37.04 29.00 -1.34
C ALA A 41 35.91 28.03 -0.92
N CYS A 42 36.14 27.38 0.21
CA CYS A 42 35.18 26.89 1.18
C CYS A 42 33.69 27.19 0.87
N ALA A 43 33.05 26.30 0.13
CA ALA A 43 31.63 26.01 0.26
C ALA A 43 31.49 24.59 0.82
N ARG A 44 31.83 24.42 2.10
CA ARG A 44 31.20 23.37 2.92
C ARG A 44 29.95 23.98 3.54
N GLU A 45 29.05 24.42 2.68
CA GLU A 45 27.65 24.50 3.02
C GLU A 45 27.14 23.06 3.01
N SER A 46 26.49 22.64 4.08
CA SER A 46 25.84 21.34 4.16
C SER A 46 24.91 21.19 2.96
N ALA A 47 25.27 20.36 1.99
CA ALA A 47 24.31 19.79 1.08
C ALA A 47 23.34 18.98 1.94
N MET A 48 22.28 19.63 2.40
CA MET A 48 21.05 18.96 2.81
C MET A 48 20.75 17.99 1.68
N THR A 49 20.89 16.70 1.93
CA THR A 49 20.67 15.70 0.90
C THR A 49 19.22 15.82 0.46
N ASP A 50 18.96 16.12 -0.82
CA ASP A 50 17.63 16.13 -1.47
C ASP A 50 17.00 14.72 -1.54
N THR A 51 17.30 13.87 -0.56
CA THR A 51 16.99 12.44 -0.53
C THR A 51 15.92 12.17 0.52
N TYR A 52 14.82 11.57 0.09
CA TYR A 52 13.77 11.09 0.98
C TYR A 52 14.27 9.90 1.81
N THR A 53 13.71 9.69 2.99
CA THR A 53 13.85 8.43 3.74
C THR A 53 12.54 7.67 3.68
N LEU A 54 12.53 6.44 3.16
CA LEU A 54 11.37 5.54 3.19
C LEU A 54 11.53 4.57 4.37
N TYR A 55 10.65 4.66 5.37
CA TYR A 55 10.58 3.67 6.43
C TYR A 55 9.58 2.56 6.08
N GLY A 56 10.06 1.32 6.11
CA GLY A 56 9.23 0.18 5.74
C GLY A 56 9.90 -1.17 5.94
N MET A 57 9.39 -2.18 5.24
CA MET A 57 9.97 -3.53 5.21
C MET A 57 9.76 -4.17 3.84
N ALA A 58 10.59 -5.15 3.50
CA ALA A 58 10.47 -5.86 2.23
C ALA A 58 9.14 -6.64 2.10
N ALA A 59 8.62 -7.22 3.18
CA ALA A 59 7.37 -8.00 3.15
C ALA A 59 6.08 -7.15 3.20
N SER A 60 6.16 -5.83 3.37
CA SER A 60 4.96 -4.99 3.49
C SER A 60 4.41 -4.64 2.12
N LEU A 61 3.15 -5.03 1.85
CA LEU A 61 2.45 -4.66 0.63
C LEU A 61 2.25 -3.14 0.52
N TYR A 62 2.05 -2.47 1.66
CA TYR A 62 1.89 -1.02 1.69
C TYR A 62 3.21 -0.31 1.36
N THR A 63 4.34 -0.81 1.88
CA THR A 63 5.67 -0.29 1.53
C THR A 63 6.01 -0.57 0.07
N ALA A 64 5.65 -1.75 -0.45
CA ALA A 64 5.91 -2.09 -1.85
C ALA A 64 5.24 -1.14 -2.85
N ARG A 65 4.00 -0.70 -2.57
CA ARG A 65 3.30 0.32 -3.37
C ARG A 65 4.14 1.61 -3.50
N VAL A 66 4.57 2.17 -2.37
CA VAL A 66 5.37 3.41 -2.35
C VAL A 66 6.75 3.19 -3.00
N ARG A 67 7.42 2.09 -2.66
CA ARG A 67 8.74 1.74 -3.20
C ARG A 67 8.70 1.62 -4.72
N SER A 68 7.66 0.98 -5.26
CA SER A 68 7.43 0.84 -6.70
C SER A 68 7.33 2.21 -7.37
N TYR A 69 6.49 3.11 -6.84
CA TYR A 69 6.37 4.48 -7.35
C TYR A 69 7.71 5.23 -7.32
N MET A 70 8.41 5.18 -6.18
CA MET A 70 9.69 5.88 -6.02
C MET A 70 10.77 5.37 -6.98
N ARG A 71 10.83 4.06 -7.22
CA ARG A 71 11.79 3.45 -8.17
C ARG A 71 11.49 3.84 -9.61
N ILE A 72 10.27 3.61 -10.08
CA ILE A 72 9.87 3.89 -11.47
C ILE A 72 10.10 5.38 -11.80
N ASN A 73 9.78 6.27 -10.86
CA ASN A 73 9.90 7.70 -11.04
C ASN A 73 11.29 8.27 -10.66
N ALA A 74 12.25 7.40 -10.33
CA ALA A 74 13.62 7.78 -9.95
C ALA A 74 13.68 8.83 -8.82
N VAL A 75 12.76 8.75 -7.85
CA VAL A 75 12.80 9.57 -6.63
C VAL A 75 14.09 9.22 -5.88
N PRO A 76 14.90 10.19 -5.45
CA PRO A 76 16.08 9.92 -4.63
C PRO A 76 15.63 9.52 -3.21
N PHE A 77 15.86 8.27 -2.80
CA PHE A 77 15.56 7.84 -1.44
C PHE A 77 16.52 6.83 -0.85
N THR A 78 16.60 6.85 0.49
CA THR A 78 17.19 5.78 1.30
C THR A 78 16.06 5.01 1.97
N GLU A 79 16.03 3.69 1.81
CA GLU A 79 15.10 2.85 2.54
C GLU A 79 15.68 2.41 3.89
N VAL A 80 14.90 2.58 4.95
CA VAL A 80 15.28 2.25 6.33
C VAL A 80 14.25 1.26 6.89
N LYS A 81 14.75 0.17 7.49
CA LYS A 81 13.91 -0.86 8.08
C LYS A 81 13.04 -0.31 9.24
N ALA A 82 11.82 -0.79 9.34
CA ALA A 82 10.83 -0.40 10.36
C ALA A 82 11.18 -0.84 11.80
N GLY A 83 12.25 -1.61 11.98
CA GLY A 83 12.86 -1.92 13.27
C GLY A 83 14.02 -1.00 13.66
N SER A 84 14.33 0.04 12.87
CA SER A 84 15.43 0.96 13.16
C SER A 84 15.16 1.81 14.42
N GLU A 85 16.24 2.25 15.08
CA GLU A 85 16.16 3.12 16.25
C GLU A 85 15.44 4.45 15.94
N GLU A 86 15.71 5.03 14.77
CA GLU A 86 15.06 6.26 14.33
C GLU A 86 13.55 6.05 14.13
N PHE A 87 13.15 4.97 13.46
CA PHE A 87 11.73 4.70 13.24
C PHE A 87 10.99 4.52 14.55
N LEU A 88 11.51 3.67 15.45
CA LEU A 88 10.86 3.36 16.72
C LEU A 88 10.92 4.53 17.72
N GLY A 89 12.03 5.28 17.74
CA GLY A 89 12.30 6.32 18.71
C GLY A 89 11.82 7.72 18.31
N GLN A 90 11.64 8.00 17.03
CA GLN A 90 11.28 9.33 16.53
C GLN A 90 10.03 9.31 15.65
N ILE A 91 10.00 8.44 14.62
CA ILE A 91 8.90 8.43 13.64
C ILE A 91 7.59 7.93 14.26
N VAL A 92 7.61 6.79 14.96
CA VAL A 92 6.43 6.22 15.62
C VAL A 92 5.82 7.18 16.65
N PRO A 93 6.60 7.83 17.54
CA PRO A 93 6.08 8.89 18.39
C PRO A 93 5.49 10.08 17.63
N ALA A 94 6.11 10.51 16.53
CA ALA A 94 5.65 11.65 15.75
C ALA A 94 4.29 11.41 15.05
N ILE A 95 4.07 10.22 14.50
CA ILE A 95 2.79 9.87 13.85
C ILE A 95 1.75 9.28 14.82
N GLY A 96 2.14 9.02 16.08
CA GLY A 96 1.27 8.50 17.13
C GLY A 96 0.86 7.02 16.99
N ARG A 97 1.39 6.29 16.00
CA ARG A 97 1.09 4.87 15.75
C ARG A 97 2.27 4.12 15.12
N TRP A 98 2.35 2.81 15.35
CA TRP A 98 3.26 1.98 14.57
C TRP A 98 2.56 1.61 13.25
N MET A 99 2.92 2.30 12.17
CA MET A 99 2.33 2.09 10.85
C MET A 99 3.38 2.38 9.77
N ILE A 100 3.43 1.53 8.74
CA ILE A 100 4.30 1.68 7.57
C ILE A 100 3.46 1.59 6.29
N PRO A 101 3.87 2.24 5.19
CA PRO A 101 5.07 3.05 5.01
C PRO A 101 4.94 4.44 5.63
N VAL A 102 6.10 5.04 5.89
CA VAL A 102 6.27 6.46 6.22
C VAL A 102 7.42 7.00 5.38
N ILE A 103 7.31 8.22 4.85
CA ILE A 103 8.47 8.94 4.35
C ILE A 103 8.83 10.09 5.29
N LYS A 104 10.13 10.37 5.39
CA LYS A 104 10.66 11.64 5.86
C LYS A 104 11.24 12.38 4.66
N THR A 105 10.76 13.59 4.41
CA THR A 105 11.20 14.45 3.31
C THR A 105 12.60 15.04 3.60
N PRO A 106 13.29 15.61 2.60
CA PRO A 106 14.59 16.26 2.81
C PRO A 106 14.57 17.41 3.84
N ASP A 107 13.45 18.13 3.94
CA ASP A 107 13.22 19.19 4.93
C ASP A 107 12.69 18.67 6.30
N GLY A 108 12.53 17.36 6.45
CA GLY A 108 12.19 16.71 7.70
C GLY A 108 10.69 16.55 7.99
N ALA A 109 9.81 16.93 7.06
CA ALA A 109 8.39 16.62 7.15
C ALA A 109 8.15 15.10 7.11
N ILE A 110 7.14 14.64 7.85
CA ILE A 110 6.78 13.22 7.96
C ILE A 110 5.42 13.01 7.32
N ILE A 111 5.35 12.08 6.37
CA ILE A 111 4.13 11.75 5.63
C ILE A 111 3.89 10.25 5.75
N GLN A 112 2.69 9.87 6.20
CA GLN A 112 2.31 8.48 6.42
C GLN A 112 1.10 8.13 5.57
N ASP A 113 1.16 6.92 5.01
CA ASP A 113 0.20 6.22 4.15
C ASP A 113 0.55 6.23 2.68
N GLY A 114 0.34 5.09 2.02
CA GLY A 114 0.74 4.91 0.64
C GLY A 114 0.05 5.85 -0.35
N ALA A 115 -1.21 6.23 -0.10
CA ALA A 115 -1.92 7.19 -0.94
C ALA A 115 -1.37 8.61 -0.73
N ASP A 116 -1.32 9.08 0.52
CA ASP A 116 -0.79 10.41 0.86
C ASP A 116 0.67 10.60 0.40
N ILE A 117 1.50 9.55 0.52
CA ILE A 117 2.89 9.57 0.08
C ILE A 117 2.99 9.73 -1.44
N ILE A 118 2.23 8.93 -2.20
CA ILE A 118 2.26 9.00 -3.67
C ILE A 118 1.72 10.35 -4.14
N ASP A 119 0.62 10.84 -3.55
CA ASP A 119 0.04 12.14 -3.87
C ASP A 119 1.02 13.28 -3.59
N HIS A 120 1.74 13.20 -2.46
CA HIS A 120 2.79 14.17 -2.15
C HIS A 120 3.89 14.14 -3.22
N LEU A 121 4.45 12.97 -3.54
CA LEU A 121 5.55 12.88 -4.50
C LEU A 121 5.13 13.31 -5.92
N ASP A 122 3.91 12.96 -6.33
CA ASP A 122 3.32 13.42 -7.60
C ASP A 122 3.21 14.95 -7.62
N SER A 123 2.72 15.56 -6.53
CA SER A 123 2.63 17.03 -6.40
C SER A 123 3.99 17.74 -6.42
N GLN A 124 5.08 17.05 -6.08
CA GLN A 124 6.44 17.58 -6.18
C GLN A 124 7.04 17.43 -7.59
N GLY A 125 6.29 16.86 -8.55
CA GLY A 125 6.69 16.72 -9.94
C GLY A 125 7.58 15.50 -10.23
N PHE A 126 7.57 14.48 -9.38
CA PHE A 126 8.39 13.28 -9.60
C PHE A 126 7.86 12.36 -10.71
N SER A 127 6.54 12.39 -10.98
CA SER A 127 5.92 11.50 -11.97
C SER A 127 6.50 11.70 -13.37
N LYS A 128 7.10 10.65 -13.94
CA LYS A 128 7.60 10.64 -15.34
C LYS A 128 6.48 10.63 -16.37
N HIS A 129 5.35 10.02 -16.01
CA HIS A 129 4.12 9.97 -16.79
C HIS A 129 2.95 10.35 -15.88
N PRO A 130 1.82 10.86 -16.41
CA PRO A 130 0.66 11.22 -15.60
C PRO A 130 0.21 10.05 -14.71
N LEU A 131 0.25 10.25 -13.39
CA LEU A 131 -0.23 9.27 -12.41
C LEU A 131 -1.74 9.08 -12.53
N TYR A 132 -2.44 10.19 -12.71
CA TYR A 132 -3.89 10.29 -12.87
C TYR A 132 -4.23 10.46 -14.35
N PRO A 133 -5.00 9.53 -14.96
CA PRO A 133 -5.48 9.71 -16.33
C PRO A 133 -6.36 10.97 -16.46
N ASP A 134 -6.17 11.74 -17.54
CA ASP A 134 -7.01 12.92 -17.82
C ASP A 134 -8.42 12.52 -18.28
N GLN A 135 -8.56 11.35 -18.90
CA GLN A 135 -9.85 10.85 -19.36
C GLN A 135 -10.75 10.42 -18.17
N PRO A 136 -11.97 10.97 -18.04
CA PRO A 136 -12.83 10.74 -16.88
C PRO A 136 -13.07 9.27 -16.53
N ALA A 137 -13.35 8.42 -17.53
CA ALA A 137 -13.59 7.00 -17.31
C ALA A 137 -12.35 6.26 -16.80
N LEU A 138 -11.18 6.52 -17.39
CA LEU A 138 -9.93 5.91 -16.96
C LEU A 138 -9.52 6.34 -15.56
N LEU A 139 -9.78 7.60 -15.19
CA LEU A 139 -9.53 8.09 -13.84
C LEU A 139 -10.35 7.32 -12.78
N VAL A 140 -11.65 7.13 -13.01
CA VAL A 140 -12.50 6.40 -12.07
C VAL A 140 -12.10 4.92 -12.01
N ILE A 141 -11.72 4.32 -13.15
CA ILE A 141 -11.17 2.96 -13.20
C ILE A 141 -9.83 2.87 -12.44
N ALA A 142 -8.97 3.89 -12.53
CA ALA A 142 -7.70 3.89 -11.79
C ALA A 142 -7.91 3.87 -10.28
N HIS A 143 -8.88 4.65 -9.77
CA HIS A 143 -9.26 4.59 -8.35
C HIS A 143 -9.95 3.29 -7.96
N LEU A 144 -10.67 2.61 -8.87
CA LEU A 144 -11.19 1.27 -8.62
C LEU A 144 -10.06 0.26 -8.37
N PHE A 145 -9.03 0.27 -9.20
CA PHE A 145 -7.86 -0.58 -9.01
C PHE A 145 -7.03 -0.17 -7.78
N GLU A 146 -6.98 1.11 -7.42
CA GLU A 146 -6.44 1.57 -6.13
C GLU A 146 -7.16 0.90 -4.95
N LEU A 147 -8.49 0.98 -4.94
CA LEU A 147 -9.31 0.38 -3.89
C LEU A 147 -9.17 -1.15 -3.87
N PHE A 148 -9.34 -1.81 -5.01
CA PHE A 148 -9.30 -3.27 -5.11
C PHE A 148 -7.91 -3.82 -4.78
N GLY A 149 -6.84 -3.22 -5.31
CA GLY A 149 -5.48 -3.68 -5.06
C GLY A 149 -5.05 -3.51 -3.60
N ALA A 150 -5.43 -2.39 -2.98
CA ALA A 150 -5.09 -2.13 -1.59
C ALA A 150 -5.94 -2.94 -0.60
N GLN A 151 -7.20 -3.28 -0.94
CA GLN A 151 -8.16 -3.80 0.04
C GLN A 151 -8.87 -5.10 -0.36
N GLY A 152 -9.13 -5.32 -1.64
CA GLY A 152 -9.73 -6.55 -2.17
C GLY A 152 -8.74 -7.71 -2.25
N LEU A 153 -7.48 -7.43 -2.64
CA LEU A 153 -6.42 -8.46 -2.70
C LEU A 153 -5.87 -8.87 -1.33
N LEU A 154 -6.34 -8.28 -0.22
CA LEU A 154 -5.85 -8.62 1.12
C LEU A 154 -6.13 -10.07 1.51
N ARG A 155 -7.31 -10.61 1.15
CA ARG A 155 -7.69 -11.98 1.49
C ARG A 155 -6.74 -13.02 0.85
N PRO A 156 -6.52 -13.03 -0.49
CA PRO A 156 -5.55 -13.95 -1.07
C PRO A 156 -4.12 -13.65 -0.61
N ALA A 157 -3.70 -12.39 -0.51
CA ALA A 157 -2.34 -12.04 -0.05
C ALA A 157 -2.02 -12.62 1.33
N MET A 158 -2.95 -12.48 2.28
CA MET A 158 -2.76 -12.98 3.65
C MET A 158 -2.92 -14.51 3.73
N HIS A 159 -3.85 -15.09 2.96
CA HIS A 159 -4.01 -16.53 2.90
C HIS A 159 -2.74 -17.23 2.40
N TYR A 160 -2.21 -16.81 1.25
CA TYR A 160 -0.99 -17.40 0.70
C TYR A 160 0.21 -17.22 1.61
N ARG A 161 0.32 -16.08 2.30
CA ARG A 161 1.42 -15.86 3.25
C ARG A 161 1.36 -16.80 4.45
N TRP A 162 0.21 -16.92 5.09
CA TRP A 162 0.11 -17.50 6.43
C TRP A 162 -0.44 -18.92 6.48
N ASN A 163 -0.96 -19.48 5.40
CA ASN A 163 -1.51 -20.84 5.39
C ASN A 163 -0.65 -21.85 4.62
N PHE A 164 0.59 -21.48 4.26
CA PHE A 164 1.55 -22.29 3.50
C PHE A 164 2.88 -22.43 4.26
N ASP A 165 2.81 -22.78 5.55
CA ASP A 165 3.98 -22.75 6.44
C ASP A 165 5.13 -23.62 5.96
N ASP A 166 4.83 -24.80 5.41
CA ASP A 166 5.81 -25.76 4.92
C ASP A 166 6.76 -25.16 3.87
N VAL A 167 6.26 -24.19 3.09
CA VAL A 167 6.98 -23.57 1.98
C VAL A 167 7.42 -22.15 2.31
N ASN A 168 6.57 -21.36 2.97
CA ASN A 168 6.78 -19.92 3.13
C ASN A 168 7.45 -19.54 4.46
N LEU A 169 7.28 -20.33 5.54
CA LEU A 169 7.68 -19.89 6.88
C LEU A 169 9.18 -19.56 7.01
N PRO A 170 10.13 -20.32 6.43
CA PRO A 170 11.55 -19.98 6.47
C PRO A 170 11.85 -18.61 5.83
N PHE A 171 11.22 -18.31 4.68
CA PHE A 171 11.38 -17.03 3.96
C PHE A 171 10.75 -15.86 4.74
N ILE A 172 9.54 -16.06 5.26
CA ILE A 172 8.83 -15.04 6.03
C ILE A 172 9.60 -14.70 7.32
N ARG A 173 10.12 -15.71 8.03
CA ARG A 173 10.87 -15.51 9.26
C ARG A 173 12.10 -14.62 9.04
N ASP A 174 12.80 -14.79 7.93
CA ASP A 174 13.93 -13.94 7.59
C ASP A 174 13.49 -12.51 7.23
N THR A 175 12.47 -12.37 6.39
CA THR A 175 12.01 -11.04 5.94
C THR A 175 11.40 -10.21 7.09
N PHE A 176 10.78 -10.86 8.09
CA PHE A 176 10.19 -10.18 9.24
C PHE A 176 11.23 -9.60 10.21
N ARG A 177 12.53 -9.90 10.05
CA ARG A 177 13.59 -9.23 10.83
C ARG A 177 13.62 -7.72 10.58
N ASP A 178 13.10 -7.25 9.44
CA ASP A 178 13.01 -5.82 9.09
C ASP A 178 12.19 -5.00 10.09
N VAL A 179 11.22 -5.60 10.78
CA VAL A 179 10.40 -4.89 11.78
C VAL A 179 10.95 -4.99 13.20
N LEU A 180 12.04 -5.76 13.38
CA LEU A 180 12.64 -6.01 14.69
C LEU A 180 13.83 -5.08 14.96
N PRO A 181 14.02 -4.62 16.21
CA PRO A 181 15.20 -3.88 16.63
C PRO A 181 16.51 -4.57 16.23
N THR A 182 17.51 -3.78 15.84
CA THR A 182 18.85 -4.29 15.53
C THR A 182 19.52 -4.87 16.79
N GLY A 183 20.16 -6.03 16.64
CA GLY A 183 20.96 -6.63 17.70
C GLY A 183 20.17 -7.36 18.79
N LEU A 184 18.90 -7.72 18.54
CA LEU A 184 18.18 -8.62 19.45
C LEU A 184 18.90 -9.97 19.57
N PRO A 185 18.99 -10.55 20.78
CA PRO A 185 19.48 -11.91 20.93
C PRO A 185 18.50 -12.91 20.27
N PRO A 186 18.97 -14.07 19.78
CA PRO A 186 18.14 -15.01 19.02
C PRO A 186 16.82 -15.41 19.68
N GLU A 187 16.82 -15.61 21.00
CA GLU A 187 15.60 -15.96 21.75
C GLU A 187 14.56 -14.81 21.76
N ALA A 188 15.02 -13.57 21.88
CA ALA A 188 14.13 -12.41 21.84
C ALA A 188 13.61 -12.15 20.42
N GLU A 189 14.43 -12.41 19.41
CA GLU A 189 14.06 -12.33 18.02
C GLU A 189 12.96 -13.35 17.66
N GLU A 190 13.14 -14.62 18.06
CA GLU A 190 12.12 -15.66 17.86
C GLU A 190 10.81 -15.31 18.58
N LYS A 191 10.90 -14.85 19.84
CA LYS A 191 9.71 -14.42 20.58
C LYS A 191 8.98 -13.27 19.87
N ALA A 192 9.72 -12.29 19.35
CA ALA A 192 9.14 -11.16 18.63
C ALA A 192 8.50 -11.61 17.30
N PHE A 193 9.14 -12.54 16.58
CA PHE A 193 8.58 -13.15 15.38
C PHE A 193 7.27 -13.90 15.68
N LEU A 194 7.24 -14.75 16.71
CA LEU A 194 6.04 -15.49 17.10
C LEU A 194 4.88 -14.55 17.47
N GLN A 195 5.17 -13.44 18.16
CA GLN A 195 4.16 -12.43 18.47
C GLN A 195 3.65 -11.71 17.21
N ALA A 196 4.54 -11.30 16.31
CA ALA A 196 4.17 -10.62 15.08
C ALA A 196 3.36 -11.53 14.14
N SER A 197 3.86 -12.74 13.88
CA SER A 197 3.20 -13.75 13.05
C SER A 197 1.85 -14.17 13.61
N GLY A 198 1.73 -14.38 14.93
CA GLY A 198 0.44 -14.70 15.57
C GLY A 198 -0.62 -13.61 15.34
N ARG A 199 -0.24 -12.33 15.37
CA ARG A 199 -1.15 -11.22 15.04
C ARG A 199 -1.54 -11.21 13.57
N MET A 200 -0.60 -11.49 12.67
CA MET A 200 -0.87 -11.53 11.23
C MET A 200 -1.76 -12.71 10.84
N ARG A 201 -1.62 -13.87 11.51
CA ARG A 201 -2.55 -15.00 11.40
C ARG A 201 -3.95 -14.63 11.90
N ALA A 202 -4.06 -13.94 13.03
CA ALA A 202 -5.35 -13.43 13.49
C ALA A 202 -5.98 -12.44 12.50
N ALA A 203 -5.18 -11.55 11.88
CA ALA A 203 -5.64 -10.67 10.82
C ALA A 203 -6.11 -11.44 9.57
N THR A 204 -5.40 -12.52 9.21
CA THR A 204 -5.78 -13.42 8.09
C THR A 204 -7.17 -13.99 8.31
N LEU A 205 -7.46 -14.52 9.50
CA LEU A 205 -8.79 -14.99 9.87
C LEU A 205 -9.83 -13.86 9.85
N ALA A 206 -9.47 -12.68 10.35
CA ALA A 206 -10.38 -11.54 10.40
C ALA A 206 -10.75 -11.01 9.00
N LEU A 207 -9.88 -11.19 7.99
CA LEU A 207 -10.15 -10.87 6.58
C LEU A 207 -11.02 -11.93 5.87
N GLY A 208 -11.47 -12.95 6.60
CA GLY A 208 -12.31 -14.02 6.09
C GLY A 208 -11.54 -15.17 5.44
N ALA A 209 -10.21 -15.26 5.60
CA ALA A 209 -9.41 -16.37 5.08
C ALA A 209 -9.38 -17.57 6.04
N LYS A 210 -10.57 -18.09 6.36
CA LYS A 210 -10.79 -19.28 7.19
C LYS A 210 -10.54 -20.56 6.37
N GLU A 211 -10.24 -21.67 7.04
CA GLU A 211 -9.84 -22.94 6.41
C GLU A 211 -10.86 -23.47 5.40
N ASP A 212 -12.14 -23.35 5.71
CA ASP A 212 -13.27 -23.77 4.88
C ASP A 212 -13.39 -23.00 3.55
N VAL A 213 -12.69 -21.88 3.39
CA VAL A 213 -12.71 -21.06 2.17
C VAL A 213 -11.38 -20.98 1.44
N HIS A 214 -10.33 -21.67 1.91
CA HIS A 214 -8.99 -21.64 1.31
C HIS A 214 -9.01 -22.01 -0.18
N ALA A 215 -9.63 -23.15 -0.55
CA ALA A 215 -9.72 -23.58 -1.94
C ALA A 215 -10.42 -22.55 -2.85
N GLN A 216 -11.42 -21.83 -2.32
CA GLN A 216 -12.12 -20.79 -3.08
C GLN A 216 -11.27 -19.52 -3.25
N ILE A 217 -10.45 -19.18 -2.26
CA ILE A 217 -9.44 -18.11 -2.36
C ILE A 217 -8.41 -18.44 -3.42
N GLU A 218 -7.89 -19.66 -3.42
CA GLU A 218 -6.92 -20.12 -4.41
C GLU A 218 -7.51 -20.10 -5.83
N HIS A 219 -8.73 -20.61 -5.99
CA HIS A 219 -9.44 -20.58 -7.28
C HIS A 219 -9.69 -19.16 -7.78
N SER A 220 -10.16 -18.26 -6.91
CA SER A 220 -10.41 -16.86 -7.27
C SER A 220 -9.11 -16.16 -7.68
N TYR A 221 -8.03 -16.38 -6.94
CA TYR A 221 -6.72 -15.81 -7.25
C TYR A 221 -6.14 -16.34 -8.56
N ALA A 222 -6.26 -17.64 -8.83
CA ALA A 222 -5.84 -18.23 -10.10
C ALA A 222 -6.62 -17.63 -11.29
N ARG A 223 -7.93 -17.38 -11.12
CA ARG A 223 -8.74 -16.69 -12.14
C ARG A 223 -8.29 -15.25 -12.35
N PHE A 224 -8.00 -14.50 -11.27
CA PHE A 224 -7.44 -13.16 -11.38
C PHE A 224 -6.12 -13.15 -12.16
N LEU A 225 -5.20 -14.07 -11.83
CA LEU A 225 -3.93 -14.24 -12.54
C LEU A 225 -4.13 -14.52 -14.03
N ALA A 226 -5.06 -15.41 -14.39
CA ALA A 226 -5.36 -15.74 -15.78
C ALA A 226 -5.91 -14.53 -16.58
N LEU A 227 -6.81 -13.75 -15.98
CA LEU A 227 -7.36 -12.54 -16.58
C LEU A 227 -6.28 -11.46 -16.77
N MET A 228 -5.49 -11.22 -15.72
CA MET A 228 -4.41 -10.23 -15.78
C MET A 228 -3.31 -10.66 -16.77
N ASN A 229 -2.98 -11.95 -16.83
CA ASN A 229 -2.02 -12.48 -17.80
C ASN A 229 -2.52 -12.33 -19.25
N THR A 230 -3.82 -12.51 -19.50
CA THR A 230 -4.43 -12.26 -20.81
C THR A 230 -4.36 -10.77 -21.16
N HIS A 231 -4.66 -9.88 -20.22
CA HIS A 231 -4.56 -8.44 -20.44
C HIS A 231 -3.14 -7.99 -20.79
N LEU A 232 -2.16 -8.48 -20.01
CA LEU A 232 -0.75 -8.15 -20.17
C LEU A 232 -0.07 -8.78 -21.40
N ASP A 233 -0.80 -9.57 -22.19
CA ASP A 233 -0.32 -10.07 -23.49
C ASP A 233 -0.20 -8.96 -24.52
N ARG A 234 -1.11 -7.97 -24.45
CA ARG A 234 -1.20 -6.88 -25.42
C ARG A 234 -0.78 -5.54 -24.84
N TYR A 235 -0.90 -5.38 -23.51
CA TYR A 235 -0.72 -4.09 -22.85
C TYR A 235 0.33 -4.19 -21.75
N PRO A 236 1.32 -3.28 -21.70
CA PRO A 236 2.35 -3.33 -20.68
C PRO A 236 1.84 -2.93 -19.29
N PHE A 237 0.75 -2.18 -19.18
CA PHE A 237 0.13 -1.74 -17.92
C PHE A 237 -1.40 -1.80 -18.00
N LEU A 238 -2.08 -1.68 -16.85
CA LEU A 238 -3.54 -1.89 -16.76
C LEU A 238 -4.37 -0.99 -17.68
N LEU A 239 -3.91 0.25 -17.90
CA LEU A 239 -4.64 1.26 -18.68
C LEU A 239 -3.95 1.62 -20.00
N GLY A 240 -2.90 0.87 -20.38
CA GLY A 240 -2.18 1.07 -21.64
C GLY A 240 -0.67 1.09 -21.49
N GLY A 241 -0.03 2.11 -22.07
CA GLY A 241 1.40 2.18 -22.32
C GLY A 241 2.30 2.67 -21.18
N HIS A 242 1.75 3.08 -20.04
CA HIS A 242 2.55 3.49 -18.86
C HIS A 242 1.80 3.19 -17.54
N PRO A 243 2.50 3.07 -16.40
CA PRO A 243 1.84 2.82 -15.14
C PRO A 243 1.04 4.05 -14.71
N THR A 244 -0.14 3.80 -14.15
CA THR A 244 -1.02 4.82 -13.56
C THR A 244 -1.29 4.49 -12.10
N LEU A 245 -2.13 5.28 -11.43
CA LEU A 245 -2.64 4.94 -10.11
C LEU A 245 -3.23 3.51 -10.05
N ALA A 246 -3.79 3.00 -11.16
CA ALA A 246 -4.29 1.63 -11.24
C ALA A 246 -3.20 0.60 -10.91
N ASP A 247 -2.05 0.72 -11.56
CA ASP A 247 -0.92 -0.21 -11.39
C ASP A 247 -0.31 -0.08 -10.00
N TYR A 248 -0.13 1.16 -9.51
CA TYR A 248 0.35 1.41 -8.14
C TYR A 248 -0.64 0.93 -7.07
N GLY A 249 -1.93 0.87 -7.39
CA GLY A 249 -2.97 0.28 -6.57
C GLY A 249 -2.77 -1.23 -6.36
N LEU A 250 -2.46 -1.96 -7.44
CA LEU A 250 -2.31 -3.41 -7.42
C LEU A 250 -0.94 -3.88 -6.92
N ILE A 251 0.14 -3.17 -7.28
CA ILE A 251 1.51 -3.70 -7.14
C ILE A 251 1.88 -4.04 -5.71
N GLY A 252 1.31 -3.35 -4.72
CA GLY A 252 1.60 -3.61 -3.30
C GLY A 252 1.42 -5.08 -2.94
N ALA A 253 0.20 -5.61 -3.12
CA ALA A 253 -0.11 -7.01 -2.80
C ALA A 253 0.57 -7.97 -3.79
N MET A 254 0.55 -7.61 -5.08
CA MET A 254 1.07 -8.44 -6.16
C MET A 254 2.58 -8.65 -6.09
N TYR A 255 3.34 -7.70 -5.54
CA TYR A 255 4.77 -7.88 -5.29
C TYR A 255 5.02 -8.48 -3.90
N ALA A 256 4.61 -7.80 -2.83
CA ALA A 256 5.18 -8.08 -1.51
C ALA A 256 4.76 -9.41 -0.91
N HIS A 257 3.54 -9.89 -1.20
CA HIS A 257 3.03 -11.17 -0.73
C HIS A 257 2.99 -12.16 -1.89
N LEU A 258 2.25 -11.82 -2.94
CA LEU A 258 1.91 -12.76 -3.98
C LEU A 258 3.05 -13.02 -4.99
N GLY A 259 3.98 -12.08 -5.12
CA GLY A 259 5.12 -12.15 -6.05
C GLY A 259 6.48 -12.28 -5.35
N ARG A 260 6.49 -12.54 -4.04
CA ARG A 260 7.72 -12.72 -3.23
C ARG A 260 7.66 -13.93 -2.33
N ASP A 261 6.51 -14.22 -1.71
CA ASP A 261 6.40 -15.41 -0.88
C ASP A 261 6.50 -16.65 -1.79
N PRO A 262 7.27 -17.69 -1.42
CA PRO A 262 7.62 -18.76 -2.36
C PRO A 262 6.43 -19.49 -3.00
N ALA A 263 5.38 -19.83 -2.25
CA ALA A 263 4.22 -20.55 -2.77
C ALA A 263 3.43 -19.76 -3.84
N PRO A 264 2.93 -18.53 -3.58
CA PRO A 264 2.23 -17.77 -4.61
C PRO A 264 3.15 -17.30 -5.75
N LEU A 265 4.44 -17.07 -5.48
CA LEU A 265 5.43 -16.75 -6.52
C LEU A 265 5.57 -17.91 -7.52
N GLN A 266 5.70 -19.14 -7.03
CA GLN A 266 5.76 -20.32 -7.90
C GLN A 266 4.51 -20.45 -8.77
N LEU A 267 3.32 -20.24 -8.19
CA LEU A 267 2.06 -20.22 -8.93
C LEU A 267 2.07 -19.14 -10.03
N MET A 268 2.45 -17.90 -9.69
CA MET A 268 2.50 -16.79 -10.63
C MET A 268 3.48 -17.05 -11.78
N GLN A 269 4.68 -17.54 -11.49
CA GLN A 269 5.70 -17.83 -12.50
C GLN A 269 5.28 -18.96 -13.45
N THR A 270 4.59 -19.98 -12.95
CA THR A 270 4.22 -21.15 -13.74
C THR A 270 2.92 -20.99 -14.53
N THR A 271 2.01 -20.10 -14.09
CA THR A 271 0.67 -19.96 -14.69
C THR A 271 0.41 -18.59 -15.32
N ALA A 272 1.11 -17.55 -14.88
CA ALA A 272 0.88 -16.17 -15.29
C ALA A 272 2.20 -15.39 -15.51
N PRO A 273 3.09 -15.86 -16.42
CA PRO A 273 4.42 -15.28 -16.60
C PRO A 273 4.41 -13.79 -17.02
N ARG A 274 3.34 -13.31 -17.68
CA ARG A 274 3.22 -11.88 -18.03
C ARG A 274 2.90 -11.02 -16.82
N VAL A 275 2.14 -11.56 -15.87
CA VAL A 275 1.92 -10.91 -14.56
C VAL A 275 3.24 -10.82 -13.81
N PHE A 276 4.02 -11.90 -13.76
CA PHE A 276 5.35 -11.89 -13.15
C PHE A 276 6.25 -10.81 -13.78
N ARG A 277 6.29 -10.74 -15.11
CA ARG A 277 7.02 -9.69 -15.84
C ARG A 277 6.53 -8.27 -15.53
N TRP A 278 5.21 -8.06 -15.37
CA TRP A 278 4.67 -6.77 -14.93
C TRP A 278 5.09 -6.44 -13.49
N VAL A 279 5.14 -7.43 -12.58
CA VAL A 279 5.66 -7.22 -11.21
C VAL A 279 7.14 -6.80 -11.24
N GLU A 280 7.97 -7.42 -12.08
CA GLU A 280 9.36 -7.01 -12.28
C GLU A 280 9.45 -5.58 -12.82
N ARG A 281 8.67 -5.27 -13.87
CA ARG A 281 8.59 -3.94 -14.49
C ARG A 281 8.18 -2.86 -13.50
N MET A 282 7.26 -3.16 -12.59
CA MET A 282 6.82 -2.22 -11.56
C MET A 282 7.84 -2.05 -10.42
N ASN A 283 8.96 -2.79 -10.42
CA ASN A 283 9.99 -2.73 -9.36
C ASN A 283 11.37 -2.31 -9.84
N MET A 284 11.49 -1.87 -11.09
CA MET A 284 12.73 -1.42 -11.73
C MET A 284 12.74 0.11 -11.93
N ALA A 285 13.93 0.70 -12.05
CA ALA A 285 14.09 2.15 -12.24
C ALA A 285 14.38 2.54 -13.69
N GLU A 286 14.83 1.55 -14.47
CA GLU A 286 15.18 1.68 -15.87
C GLU A 286 13.93 1.73 -16.75
N THR A 287 13.99 2.48 -17.84
CA THR A 287 12.99 2.40 -18.90
C THR A 287 13.17 1.08 -19.64
N PHE A 288 12.08 0.33 -19.77
CA PHE A 288 12.08 -0.96 -20.43
C PHE A 288 11.18 -0.94 -21.67
N VAL A 289 11.65 -1.55 -22.76
CA VAL A 289 10.90 -1.67 -24.02
C VAL A 289 10.88 -3.13 -24.43
N ASP A 290 9.72 -3.78 -24.29
CA ASP A 290 9.45 -5.10 -24.84
C ASP A 290 8.49 -5.05 -26.03
N GLY A 291 8.09 -6.20 -26.57
CA GLY A 291 7.17 -6.27 -27.70
C GLY A 291 5.86 -5.53 -27.43
N ALA A 292 5.24 -5.75 -26.26
CA ALA A 292 4.01 -5.06 -25.89
C ALA A 292 4.21 -3.54 -25.81
N GLN A 293 5.27 -3.08 -25.14
CA GLN A 293 5.59 -1.64 -25.05
C GLN A 293 5.94 -1.02 -26.41
N ALA A 294 6.66 -1.75 -27.26
CA ALA A 294 7.04 -1.28 -28.60
C ALA A 294 5.82 -1.15 -29.53
N GLU A 295 4.83 -2.04 -29.38
CA GLU A 295 3.57 -1.99 -30.12
C GLU A 295 2.60 -0.93 -29.56
N SER A 296 2.46 -0.83 -28.24
CA SER A 296 1.49 0.09 -27.60
C SER A 296 1.98 1.53 -27.51
N GLY A 297 3.30 1.75 -27.56
CA GLY A 297 3.89 3.02 -27.18
C GLY A 297 3.54 3.38 -25.73
N HIS A 298 3.41 4.68 -25.46
CA HIS A 298 3.09 5.23 -24.13
C HIS A 298 1.64 5.72 -24.01
N GLU A 299 0.76 5.38 -24.94
CA GLU A 299 -0.62 5.88 -24.92
C GLU A 299 -1.49 5.10 -23.95
N LEU A 300 -2.36 5.80 -23.23
CA LEU A 300 -3.45 5.19 -22.48
C LEU A 300 -4.63 4.89 -23.42
N PHE A 301 -5.52 4.00 -23.00
CA PHE A 301 -6.73 3.71 -23.76
C PHE A 301 -7.64 4.94 -23.93
N GLU A 302 -8.56 4.86 -24.89
CA GLU A 302 -9.72 5.75 -24.91
C GLU A 302 -10.77 5.24 -23.94
N GLY A 303 -11.29 6.11 -23.08
CA GLY A 303 -12.27 5.77 -22.06
C GLY A 303 -13.60 5.27 -22.62
N THR A 304 -13.89 5.54 -23.90
CA THR A 304 -15.06 5.07 -24.64
C THR A 304 -14.82 3.75 -25.38
N ALA A 305 -13.60 3.24 -25.40
CA ALA A 305 -13.21 2.03 -26.15
C ALA A 305 -12.26 1.17 -25.31
N LEU A 306 -12.75 0.67 -24.17
CA LEU A 306 -11.98 -0.20 -23.30
C LEU A 306 -11.80 -1.59 -23.94
N PRO A 307 -10.61 -2.21 -23.86
CA PRO A 307 -10.40 -3.55 -24.38
C PRO A 307 -11.15 -4.60 -23.54
N ASP A 308 -11.64 -5.65 -24.19
CA ASP A 308 -12.38 -6.75 -23.54
C ASP A 308 -11.62 -7.36 -22.35
N SER A 309 -10.28 -7.42 -22.42
CA SER A 309 -9.44 -7.93 -21.34
C SER A 309 -9.48 -7.06 -20.08
N LEU A 310 -9.60 -5.73 -20.23
CA LEU A 310 -9.81 -4.81 -19.11
C LEU A 310 -11.22 -4.94 -18.56
N VAL A 311 -12.24 -5.01 -19.43
CA VAL A 311 -13.64 -5.22 -19.02
C VAL A 311 -13.79 -6.52 -18.22
N ALA A 312 -13.11 -7.59 -18.61
CA ALA A 312 -13.10 -8.85 -17.87
C ALA A 312 -12.48 -8.71 -16.46
N LEU A 313 -11.44 -7.89 -16.30
CA LEU A 313 -10.88 -7.57 -14.98
C LEU A 313 -11.87 -6.75 -14.13
N LEU A 314 -12.58 -5.80 -14.72
CA LEU A 314 -13.64 -5.04 -14.03
C LEU A 314 -14.76 -5.97 -13.55
N GLY A 315 -15.22 -6.89 -14.40
CA GLY A 315 -16.21 -7.90 -14.03
C GLY A 315 -15.72 -8.83 -12.91
N PHE A 316 -14.43 -9.20 -12.91
CA PHE A 316 -13.84 -9.95 -11.80
C PHE A 316 -13.95 -9.19 -10.47
N ILE A 317 -13.64 -7.88 -10.45
CA ILE A 317 -13.74 -7.06 -9.23
C ILE A 317 -15.19 -7.00 -8.73
N ALA A 318 -16.17 -6.93 -9.65
CA ALA A 318 -17.58 -6.93 -9.31
C ALA A 318 -17.98 -8.22 -8.58
N GLU A 319 -17.53 -9.38 -9.06
CA GLU A 319 -17.81 -10.65 -8.40
C GLU A 319 -17.05 -10.83 -7.07
N ASP A 320 -15.78 -10.41 -7.05
CA ASP A 320 -14.86 -10.80 -5.98
C ASP A 320 -14.88 -9.84 -4.79
N TYR A 321 -15.13 -8.55 -5.02
CA TYR A 321 -14.99 -7.51 -4.00
C TYR A 321 -16.28 -6.72 -3.72
N LEU A 322 -17.16 -6.57 -4.71
CA LEU A 322 -18.38 -5.77 -4.55
C LEU A 322 -19.28 -6.24 -3.39
N PRO A 323 -19.54 -7.55 -3.18
CA PRO A 323 -20.36 -8.01 -2.06
C PRO A 323 -19.78 -7.58 -0.71
N GLU A 324 -18.45 -7.65 -0.57
CA GLU A 324 -17.75 -7.29 0.66
C GLU A 324 -17.87 -5.80 0.97
N ILE A 325 -17.48 -4.93 0.03
CA ILE A 325 -17.51 -3.48 0.27
C ILE A 325 -18.94 -2.97 0.48
N ASN A 326 -19.94 -3.56 -0.20
CA ASN A 326 -21.34 -3.23 0.01
C ASN A 326 -21.81 -3.56 1.44
N ALA A 327 -21.51 -4.76 1.94
CA ALA A 327 -21.84 -5.16 3.29
C ALA A 327 -21.09 -4.31 4.34
N HIS A 328 -19.86 -3.88 4.02
CA HIS A 328 -19.07 -3.02 4.88
C HIS A 328 -19.65 -1.61 4.97
N ILE A 329 -20.14 -1.04 3.85
CA ILE A 329 -20.84 0.25 3.85
C ILE A 329 -22.14 0.16 4.68
N GLU A 330 -22.93 -0.90 4.51
CA GLU A 330 -24.15 -1.12 5.29
C GLU A 330 -23.86 -1.21 6.79
N PHE A 331 -22.86 -2.02 7.16
CA PHE A 331 -22.43 -2.14 8.55
C PHE A 331 -21.96 -0.80 9.10
N ALA A 332 -21.12 -0.06 8.36
CA ALA A 332 -20.60 1.23 8.79
C ALA A 332 -21.74 2.25 8.98
N ASN A 333 -22.72 2.28 8.08
CA ASN A 333 -23.87 3.16 8.19
C ASN A 333 -24.74 2.82 9.41
N ALA A 334 -25.02 1.54 9.64
CA ALA A 334 -25.74 1.10 10.83
C ALA A 334 -24.97 1.40 12.12
N TRP A 335 -23.64 1.28 12.09
CA TRP A 335 -22.79 1.65 13.22
C TRP A 335 -22.85 3.16 13.50
N LEU A 336 -22.76 3.99 12.46
CA LEU A 336 -22.83 5.46 12.56
C LEU A 336 -24.18 5.95 13.08
N ASP A 337 -25.29 5.28 12.73
CA ASP A 337 -26.62 5.61 13.27
C ASP A 337 -26.70 5.38 14.78
N ASN A 338 -26.01 4.36 15.28
CA ASN A 338 -25.99 4.00 16.71
C ASN A 338 -24.88 4.70 17.51
N HIS A 339 -23.97 5.41 16.84
CA HIS A 339 -22.84 6.12 17.43
C HIS A 339 -22.74 7.53 16.85
N PRO A 340 -23.70 8.43 17.18
CA PRO A 340 -23.71 9.77 16.63
C PRO A 340 -22.46 10.54 17.06
N ILE A 341 -21.60 10.84 16.09
CA ILE A 341 -20.40 11.65 16.30
C ILE A 341 -20.83 13.10 16.48
N GLN A 342 -20.60 13.64 17.68
CA GLN A 342 -21.01 14.99 18.06
C GLN A 342 -20.11 16.03 17.36
N ALA A 343 -20.70 16.80 16.44
CA ALA A 343 -20.05 17.79 15.55
C ALA A 343 -19.06 17.23 14.51
N ASP A 344 -18.61 18.10 13.60
CA ASP A 344 -17.52 17.82 12.66
C ASP A 344 -16.20 17.77 13.43
N ILE A 345 -15.90 16.60 14.00
CA ILE A 345 -14.70 16.41 14.79
C ILE A 345 -13.50 16.31 13.85
N ASN A 346 -12.72 17.39 13.80
CA ASN A 346 -11.46 17.46 13.07
C ASN A 346 -10.29 16.92 13.91
N ALA A 347 -10.46 15.87 14.70
CA ALA A 347 -9.37 15.30 15.51
C ALA A 347 -9.57 13.79 15.71
N ALA A 348 -8.47 13.05 15.68
CA ALA A 348 -8.48 11.62 15.96
C ALA A 348 -8.72 11.35 17.44
N ASN A 349 -9.79 10.64 17.77
CA ASN A 349 -10.10 10.17 19.12
C ASN A 349 -10.76 8.77 19.06
N GLN A 350 -11.15 8.21 20.21
CA GLN A 350 -11.74 6.86 20.27
C GLN A 350 -13.13 6.73 19.60
N GLU A 351 -13.77 7.86 19.32
CA GLU A 351 -15.08 7.96 18.67
C GLU A 351 -14.93 8.09 17.15
N THR A 352 -13.94 8.86 16.68
CA THR A 352 -13.74 9.18 15.27
C THR A 352 -12.75 8.28 14.56
N ALA A 353 -11.74 7.78 15.28
CA ALA A 353 -10.64 6.99 14.73
C ALA A 353 -10.70 5.56 15.25
N ARG A 354 -11.14 4.63 14.40
CA ARG A 354 -11.17 3.20 14.71
C ARG A 354 -10.46 2.39 13.63
N PRO A 355 -9.47 1.57 13.97
CA PRO A 355 -8.80 0.71 12.97
C PRO A 355 -9.71 -0.42 12.45
N ALA A 356 -10.73 -0.81 13.23
CA ALA A 356 -11.74 -1.79 12.86
C ALA A 356 -13.07 -1.47 13.56
N MET A 357 -14.20 -1.69 12.87
CA MET A 357 -15.54 -1.37 13.39
C MET A 357 -16.32 -2.58 13.90
N GLY A 358 -16.06 -3.76 13.34
CA GLY A 358 -16.78 -5.00 13.63
C GLY A 358 -16.62 -6.00 12.48
N PHE A 359 -17.55 -6.94 12.36
CA PHE A 359 -17.59 -7.93 11.29
C PHE A 359 -18.88 -7.80 10.50
N ALA A 360 -18.78 -7.84 9.18
CA ALA A 360 -19.93 -7.89 8.28
C ALA A 360 -19.96 -9.24 7.57
N SER A 361 -21.15 -9.82 7.48
CA SER A 361 -21.41 -11.08 6.80
C SER A 361 -21.92 -10.81 5.39
N PHE A 362 -21.45 -11.57 4.40
CA PHE A 362 -21.88 -11.46 3.01
C PHE A 362 -21.65 -12.77 2.27
N THR A 363 -22.39 -12.96 1.18
CA THR A 363 -22.16 -14.07 0.27
C THR A 363 -21.03 -13.67 -0.69
N TRP A 364 -19.91 -14.37 -0.58
CA TRP A 364 -18.78 -14.22 -1.49
C TRP A 364 -18.76 -15.41 -2.44
N ARG A 365 -19.04 -15.13 -3.72
CA ARG A 365 -19.35 -16.14 -4.74
C ARG A 365 -20.52 -17.01 -4.28
N GLU A 366 -20.27 -18.22 -3.81
CA GLU A 366 -21.30 -19.18 -3.37
C GLU A 366 -21.22 -19.48 -1.86
N THR A 367 -20.33 -18.79 -1.13
CA THR A 367 -20.03 -19.10 0.27
C THR A 367 -20.35 -17.91 1.16
N GLN A 368 -21.04 -18.17 2.28
CA GLN A 368 -21.25 -17.14 3.30
C GLN A 368 -19.97 -16.95 4.10
N ILE A 369 -19.43 -15.74 4.12
CA ILE A 369 -18.23 -15.40 4.90
C ILE A 369 -18.46 -14.15 5.74
N ASP A 370 -17.59 -13.96 6.74
CA ASP A 370 -17.49 -12.73 7.52
C ASP A 370 -16.11 -12.11 7.30
N SER A 371 -16.06 -10.79 7.19
CA SER A 371 -14.79 -10.07 7.25
C SER A 371 -14.88 -8.81 8.10
N VAL A 372 -13.74 -8.42 8.65
CA VAL A 372 -13.59 -7.25 9.51
C VAL A 372 -13.80 -5.96 8.71
N VAL A 373 -14.64 -5.07 9.23
CA VAL A 373 -14.92 -3.77 8.62
C VAL A 373 -13.80 -2.79 8.94
N ILE A 374 -13.04 -2.40 7.92
CA ILE A 374 -11.84 -1.55 8.01
C ILE A 374 -12.15 -0.17 7.41
N PRO A 375 -12.10 0.93 8.19
CA PRO A 375 -12.44 2.25 7.68
C PRO A 375 -11.61 2.74 6.49
N TYR A 376 -10.32 2.39 6.41
CA TYR A 376 -9.46 2.79 5.29
C TYR A 376 -10.03 2.41 3.91
N ARG A 377 -10.86 1.35 3.81
CA ARG A 377 -11.61 1.01 2.60
C ARG A 377 -12.52 2.14 2.12
N PHE A 378 -13.19 2.80 3.06
CA PHE A 378 -14.08 3.91 2.76
C PHE A 378 -13.31 5.15 2.32
N TYR A 379 -12.11 5.41 2.88
CA TYR A 379 -11.25 6.50 2.41
C TYR A 379 -10.85 6.32 0.93
N LEU A 380 -10.50 5.11 0.50
CA LEU A 380 -10.21 4.85 -0.91
C LEU A 380 -11.47 4.86 -1.79
N LEU A 381 -12.59 4.33 -1.30
CA LEU A 381 -13.88 4.42 -1.99
C LEU A 381 -14.30 5.88 -2.20
N HIS A 382 -14.07 6.72 -1.21
CA HIS A 382 -14.31 8.15 -1.22
C HIS A 382 -13.48 8.88 -2.28
N ARG A 383 -12.25 8.45 -2.57
CA ARG A 383 -11.44 8.98 -3.68
C ARG A 383 -12.03 8.61 -5.03
N LEU A 384 -12.47 7.36 -5.20
CA LEU A 384 -13.19 6.90 -6.40
C LEU A 384 -14.46 7.71 -6.64
N GLN A 385 -15.26 7.89 -5.59
CA GLN A 385 -16.54 8.60 -5.66
C GLN A 385 -16.36 10.09 -5.96
N ASP A 386 -15.35 10.75 -5.37
CA ASP A 386 -15.03 12.14 -5.70
C ASP A 386 -14.55 12.30 -7.15
N ALA A 387 -13.76 11.33 -7.64
CA ALA A 387 -13.30 11.32 -9.02
C ALA A 387 -14.46 11.17 -10.01
N PHE A 388 -15.56 10.52 -9.62
CA PHE A 388 -16.79 10.41 -10.39
C PHE A 388 -17.68 11.67 -10.24
N ASP A 389 -17.90 12.14 -9.02
CA ASP A 389 -18.83 13.23 -8.72
C ASP A 389 -18.39 14.57 -9.32
N ARG A 390 -17.07 14.78 -9.49
CA ARG A 390 -16.52 16.01 -10.09
C ARG A 390 -16.69 16.11 -11.61
N GLN A 391 -17.11 15.03 -12.28
CA GLN A 391 -17.20 14.98 -13.74
C GLN A 391 -18.46 15.68 -14.26
N SER A 392 -18.47 16.02 -15.55
CA SER A 392 -19.66 16.56 -16.20
C SER A 392 -20.81 15.54 -16.20
N ALA A 393 -22.06 15.99 -16.34
CA ALA A 393 -23.21 15.08 -16.40
C ALA A 393 -23.10 14.05 -17.55
N ASN A 394 -22.52 14.44 -18.68
CA ASN A 394 -22.29 13.56 -19.82
C ASN A 394 -21.24 12.50 -19.50
N ASP A 395 -20.13 12.89 -18.88
CA ASP A 395 -19.08 11.96 -18.48
C ASP A 395 -19.56 11.01 -17.38
N GLN A 396 -20.35 11.50 -16.41
CA GLN A 396 -20.97 10.67 -15.40
C GLN A 396 -21.90 9.62 -16.02
N ALA A 397 -22.67 9.97 -17.06
CA ALA A 397 -23.53 9.01 -17.75
C ALA A 397 -22.70 7.91 -18.45
N ALA A 398 -21.63 8.28 -19.17
CA ALA A 398 -20.74 7.33 -19.83
C ALA A 398 -20.01 6.42 -18.84
N ILE A 399 -19.56 6.96 -17.70
CA ILE A 399 -18.93 6.19 -16.63
C ILE A 399 -19.93 5.20 -16.01
N ARG A 400 -21.18 5.64 -15.75
CA ARG A 400 -22.25 4.76 -15.25
C ARG A 400 -22.53 3.62 -16.21
N GLU A 401 -22.61 3.88 -17.51
CA GLU A 401 -22.83 2.84 -18.52
C GLU A 401 -21.71 1.79 -18.48
N THR A 402 -20.45 2.23 -18.45
CA THR A 402 -19.28 1.36 -18.34
C THR A 402 -19.30 0.52 -17.05
N PHE A 403 -19.57 1.16 -15.91
CA PHE A 403 -19.62 0.48 -14.61
C PHE A 403 -20.82 -0.46 -14.50
N ALA A 404 -21.98 -0.10 -15.05
CA ALA A 404 -23.17 -0.94 -15.07
C ALA A 404 -22.94 -2.20 -15.92
N ALA A 405 -22.31 -2.07 -17.09
CA ALA A 405 -21.95 -3.20 -17.94
C ALA A 405 -21.02 -4.21 -17.23
N ALA A 406 -20.16 -3.74 -16.33
CA ALA A 406 -19.29 -4.58 -15.50
C ALA A 406 -19.92 -4.98 -14.14
N GLY A 407 -21.15 -4.55 -13.82
CA GLY A 407 -21.80 -4.82 -12.54
C GLY A 407 -21.27 -4.01 -11.34
N LEU A 408 -20.50 -2.95 -11.58
CA LEU A 408 -19.80 -2.13 -10.58
C LEU A 408 -20.51 -0.83 -10.20
N GLU A 409 -21.65 -0.49 -10.82
CA GLU A 409 -22.38 0.75 -10.56
C GLU A 409 -22.61 1.07 -9.06
N PRO A 410 -22.87 0.09 -8.16
CA PRO A 410 -23.02 0.39 -6.74
C PRO A 410 -21.81 1.08 -6.09
N LEU A 411 -20.59 0.92 -6.63
CA LEU A 411 -19.41 1.64 -6.11
C LEU A 411 -19.50 3.16 -6.34
N LEU A 412 -20.21 3.58 -7.39
CA LEU A 412 -20.40 4.99 -7.72
C LEU A 412 -21.45 5.64 -6.81
N THR A 413 -22.44 4.88 -6.33
CA THR A 413 -23.65 5.43 -5.69
C THR A 413 -23.80 5.06 -4.22
N LYS A 414 -23.31 3.90 -3.77
CA LYS A 414 -23.46 3.45 -2.39
C LYS A 414 -22.44 4.16 -1.51
N ARG A 415 -22.92 5.08 -0.67
CA ARG A 415 -22.06 5.94 0.17
C ARG A 415 -22.16 5.57 1.64
N THR A 416 -21.07 5.84 2.37
CA THR A 416 -21.14 5.97 3.82
C THR A 416 -21.82 7.29 4.17
N LYS A 417 -22.62 7.32 5.24
CA LYS A 417 -23.35 8.51 5.72
C LYS A 417 -22.44 9.65 6.16
N ARG A 418 -21.18 9.35 6.47
CA ARG A 418 -20.14 10.32 6.80
C ARG A 418 -18.92 10.14 5.92
N ARG A 419 -18.21 11.24 5.69
CA ARG A 419 -16.92 11.27 5.02
C ARG A 419 -15.84 10.71 5.95
N LEU A 420 -14.91 9.94 5.41
CA LEU A 420 -13.70 9.57 6.12
C LEU A 420 -12.57 10.45 5.59
N VAL A 421 -11.92 11.18 6.48
CA VAL A 421 -10.79 12.05 6.14
C VAL A 421 -9.54 11.56 6.85
N ARG A 422 -8.37 11.86 6.28
CA ARG A 422 -7.09 11.59 6.94
C ARG A 422 -6.63 12.84 7.65
N LYS A 423 -6.34 12.72 8.96
CA LYS A 423 -5.75 13.79 9.76
C LYS A 423 -4.80 13.20 10.80
N ASP A 424 -3.66 13.85 11.00
CA ASP A 424 -2.62 13.41 11.95
C ASP A 424 -2.24 11.93 11.74
N SER A 425 -2.11 11.53 10.47
CA SER A 425 -1.84 10.14 10.07
C SER A 425 -2.90 9.13 10.50
N GLN A 426 -4.16 9.54 10.71
CA GLN A 426 -5.26 8.65 11.09
C GLN A 426 -6.50 8.87 10.24
N GLU A 427 -7.24 7.80 10.02
CA GLU A 427 -8.54 7.82 9.36
C GLU A 427 -9.62 8.22 10.37
N ILE A 428 -10.26 9.36 10.16
CA ILE A 428 -11.27 9.93 11.06
C ILE A 428 -12.60 10.15 10.34
N TRP A 429 -13.70 9.80 10.99
CA TRP A 429 -15.03 10.17 10.51
C TRP A 429 -15.24 11.68 10.66
N GLY A 430 -15.39 12.36 9.52
CA GLY A 430 -15.65 13.79 9.43
C GLY A 430 -17.14 14.11 9.29
N TYR A 431 -17.45 14.98 8.32
CA TYR A 431 -18.77 15.54 8.10
C TYR A 431 -19.78 14.56 7.49
N MET A 432 -21.06 14.88 7.65
CA MET A 432 -22.17 14.14 7.03
C MET A 432 -22.16 14.32 5.51
N VAL A 433 -22.34 13.23 4.78
CA VAL A 433 -22.54 13.25 3.32
C VAL A 433 -24.03 13.49 3.08
N GLY A 434 -24.35 14.62 2.45
CA GLY A 434 -25.71 15.01 2.07
C GLY A 434 -26.19 14.34 0.80
#